data_AF-A0A7C3XEI2-F1
#
_entry.id   AF-A0A7C3XEI2-F1
#
_cell.length_a   1.000
_cell.length_b   1.000
_cell.length_c   1.000
_cell.angle_alpha   90.00
_cell.angle_beta   90.00
_cell.angle_gamma   90.00
#
_symmetry.space_group_name_H-M   'P 1'
#
loop_
_entity.id
_entity.type
_entity.pdbx_description
1 polymer ?
#
loop_
_entity_poly.entity_id
_entity_poly.type
_entity_poly.pdbx_seq_one_letter_code
_entity_poly.pdbx_strand_id
1 'polypeptide(L)'
;MTRMHPAMSRLYAHIRSFGCQMNKLDTAMVSAALSEAGMELTERASQADLVIINTCSVRDHAEQRVWSHLGHLQHIKRSRPGMVVAVIGCMAQRLGTALLEHPAVDVVCGPMHLPRLVQMCLKAIQDKSKMAAITTSWRADADTLDQLEVSNPAMESPGQAYVRVMRGCNRSCAYCIVPFVRGPEHSRAPQAVLEQVRILADRGARQVTLLGQTVNAYRYRLGERTVFLADLLEMVGRIEGIEWIKFVTSYPMEHQFEPILQQMATNPKVCPYLHLPAQSGSDRILAAMNRRYTASQYLRMIEKAKAVVPGIAIAGDFIVGFPGETDEDFQQTLDLVHEVGYKNCFVFRYSPRPGTPAYRLGDPVPDHIKASRNAALLAAQQQISERIANGFVGRTVKVLVEGPSKRSDRFQQVEDLQQLVGRTDTDWPVVFAGPMQLAGQFVHVRIAKASPFTLFGDIYDPKPDFLGN
;
A
#
# COMPACT_ATOMS: atom_id res chain seq x y z
N MET A 1 51.19 7.79 -11.97
CA MET A 1 51.04 7.01 -10.72
C MET A 1 49.60 7.16 -10.24
N THR A 2 48.74 6.30 -10.75
CA THR A 2 47.30 6.29 -10.48
C THR A 2 47.10 5.58 -9.13
N ARG A 3 46.60 6.28 -8.11
CA ARG A 3 46.25 5.66 -6.83
C ARG A 3 45.07 4.71 -7.06
N MET A 4 45.37 3.41 -7.09
CA MET A 4 44.38 2.34 -6.97
C MET A 4 43.55 2.59 -5.71
N HIS A 5 42.26 2.84 -5.88
CA HIS A 5 41.31 2.71 -4.77
C HIS A 5 41.29 1.23 -4.36
N PRO A 6 41.38 0.91 -3.06
CA PRO A 6 41.29 -0.47 -2.61
C PRO A 6 39.91 -1.01 -3.00
N ALA A 7 39.88 -2.20 -3.61
CA ALA A 7 38.65 -2.88 -4.01
C ALA A 7 37.76 -3.07 -2.76
N MET A 8 36.71 -2.26 -2.62
CA MET A 8 35.69 -2.51 -1.61
C MET A 8 35.06 -3.87 -1.93
N SER A 9 35.15 -4.81 -0.99
CA SER A 9 34.43 -6.08 -1.05
C SER A 9 32.96 -5.82 -1.35
N ARG A 10 32.37 -6.56 -2.29
CA ARG A 10 30.93 -6.45 -2.60
C ARG A 10 30.10 -6.62 -1.34
N LEU A 11 29.30 -5.60 -1.01
CA LEU A 11 28.39 -5.62 0.13
C LEU A 11 27.02 -6.13 -0.29
N TYR A 12 26.45 -7.02 0.51
CA TYR A 12 25.12 -7.57 0.27
C TYR A 12 24.08 -6.97 1.22
N ALA A 13 22.91 -6.62 0.71
CA ALA A 13 21.80 -6.11 1.50
C ALA A 13 20.56 -7.01 1.39
N HIS A 14 19.87 -7.22 2.51
CA HIS A 14 18.59 -7.93 2.57
C HIS A 14 17.52 -7.02 3.15
N ILE A 15 16.39 -6.87 2.45
CA ILE A 15 15.27 -6.07 2.93
C ILE A 15 14.06 -6.95 3.19
N ARG A 16 13.52 -6.85 4.42
CA ARG A 16 12.25 -7.49 4.81
C ARG A 16 11.23 -6.41 5.14
N SER A 17 10.13 -6.38 4.40
CA SER A 17 9.09 -5.36 4.55
C SER A 17 7.81 -5.93 5.16
N PHE A 18 7.27 -5.23 6.16
CA PHE A 18 5.99 -5.51 6.79
C PHE A 18 5.13 -4.24 6.78
N GLY A 19 3.92 -4.33 6.23
CA GLY A 19 2.96 -3.23 6.31
C GLY A 19 2.10 -3.07 5.07
N CYS A 20 2.00 -1.83 4.60
CA CYS A 20 1.08 -1.41 3.53
C CYS A 20 1.82 -1.00 2.24
N GLN A 21 1.08 -0.44 1.30
CA GLN A 21 1.58 0.08 0.01
C GLN A 21 2.67 1.13 0.22
N MET A 22 2.59 1.96 1.26
CA MET A 22 3.66 2.90 1.60
C MET A 22 4.96 2.19 1.98
N ASN A 23 4.89 1.08 2.72
CA ASN A 23 6.07 0.30 3.07
C ASN A 23 6.65 -0.40 1.84
N LYS A 24 5.82 -0.81 0.87
CA LYS A 24 6.32 -1.34 -0.41
C LYS A 24 7.08 -0.28 -1.20
N LEU A 25 6.52 0.92 -1.33
CA LEU A 25 7.19 2.06 -1.97
C LEU A 25 8.50 2.41 -1.26
N ASP A 26 8.47 2.55 0.08
CA ASP A 26 9.67 2.81 0.89
C ASP A 26 10.75 1.73 0.65
N THR A 27 10.36 0.45 0.54
CA THR A 27 11.28 -0.65 0.22
C THR A 27 11.83 -0.56 -1.21
N ALA A 28 11.01 -0.23 -2.20
CA ALA A 28 11.46 -0.10 -3.59
C ALA A 28 12.46 1.06 -3.76
N MET A 29 12.18 2.20 -3.12
CA MET A 29 13.10 3.35 -3.10
C MET A 29 14.42 3.04 -2.40
N VAL A 30 14.36 2.39 -1.22
CA VAL A 30 15.59 2.01 -0.50
C VAL A 30 16.40 0.99 -1.28
N SER A 31 15.74 0.05 -1.98
CA SER A 31 16.41 -0.91 -2.86
C SER A 31 17.20 -0.20 -3.95
N ALA A 32 16.58 0.76 -4.65
CA ALA A 32 17.24 1.56 -5.69
C ALA A 32 18.44 2.35 -5.13
N ALA A 33 18.27 3.02 -3.99
CA ALA A 33 19.33 3.80 -3.36
C ALA A 33 20.52 2.94 -2.89
N LEU A 34 20.27 1.70 -2.43
CA LEU A 34 21.34 0.76 -2.08
C LEU A 34 22.11 0.27 -3.31
N SER A 35 21.42 -0.01 -4.41
CA SER A 35 22.04 -0.40 -5.67
C SER A 35 22.88 0.73 -6.28
N GLU A 36 22.40 1.98 -6.21
CA GLU A 36 23.16 3.17 -6.60
C GLU A 36 24.44 3.33 -5.76
N ALA A 37 24.38 2.97 -4.48
CA ALA A 37 25.54 2.93 -3.59
C ALA A 37 26.44 1.69 -3.76
N GLY A 38 26.17 0.83 -4.75
CA GLY A 38 27.00 -0.34 -5.07
C GLY A 38 26.75 -1.59 -4.22
N MET A 39 25.63 -1.67 -3.50
CA MET A 39 25.24 -2.89 -2.78
C MET A 39 24.38 -3.81 -3.65
N GLU A 40 24.63 -5.12 -3.56
CA GLU A 40 23.82 -6.15 -4.23
C GLU A 40 22.72 -6.68 -3.29
N LEU A 41 21.50 -6.82 -3.80
CA LEU A 41 20.39 -7.35 -3.00
C LEU A 41 20.44 -8.88 -2.93
N THR A 42 20.17 -9.44 -1.75
CA THR A 42 20.07 -10.88 -1.53
C THR A 42 18.75 -11.26 -0.87
N GLU A 43 18.22 -12.43 -1.23
CA GLU A 43 17.01 -12.99 -0.61
C GLU A 43 17.27 -13.57 0.80
N ARG A 44 18.53 -13.82 1.14
CA ARG A 44 18.91 -14.47 2.41
C ARG A 44 19.57 -13.49 3.37
N ALA A 45 18.90 -13.24 4.49
CA ALA A 45 19.46 -12.42 5.58
C ALA A 45 20.82 -12.92 6.09
N SER A 46 21.06 -14.24 6.08
CA SER A 46 22.33 -14.83 6.54
C SER A 46 23.53 -14.52 5.64
N GLN A 47 23.30 -14.04 4.41
CA GLN A 47 24.36 -13.66 3.48
C GLN A 47 24.59 -12.15 3.42
N ALA A 48 23.74 -11.37 4.09
CA ALA A 48 23.79 -9.92 4.02
C ALA A 48 24.82 -9.34 5.00
N ASP A 49 25.44 -8.24 4.59
CA ASP A 49 26.20 -7.33 5.45
C ASP A 49 25.30 -6.26 6.05
N LEU A 50 24.19 -5.93 5.35
CA LEU A 50 23.14 -5.04 5.81
C LEU A 50 21.76 -5.73 5.77
N VAL A 51 21.07 -5.83 6.90
CA VAL A 51 19.67 -6.27 6.95
C VAL A 51 18.77 -5.10 7.31
N ILE A 52 17.78 -4.80 6.47
CA ILE A 52 16.79 -3.74 6.70
C ILE A 52 15.43 -4.36 6.99
N ILE A 53 14.85 -4.06 8.14
CA ILE A 53 13.46 -4.37 8.46
C ILE A 53 12.62 -3.10 8.29
N ASN A 54 11.77 -3.07 7.26
CA ASN A 54 10.80 -2.00 7.06
C ASN A 54 9.49 -2.33 7.79
N THR A 55 9.07 -1.45 8.69
CA THR A 55 8.08 -1.73 9.72
C THR A 55 6.81 -0.91 9.58
N CYS A 56 5.71 -1.46 10.08
CA CYS A 56 4.43 -0.80 10.20
C CYS A 56 4.04 -0.70 11.67
N SER A 57 3.45 0.43 12.08
CA SER A 57 2.94 0.62 13.46
C SER A 57 1.42 0.57 13.56
N VAL A 58 0.73 0.36 12.44
CA VAL A 58 -0.73 0.37 12.38
C VAL A 58 -1.31 -0.99 12.75
N ARG A 59 -0.66 -2.09 12.32
CA ARG A 59 -1.17 -3.46 12.46
C ARG A 59 -0.35 -4.25 13.48
N ASP A 60 -1.02 -4.89 14.43
CA ASP A 60 -0.35 -5.52 15.58
C ASP A 60 0.51 -6.72 15.18
N HIS A 61 -0.07 -7.59 14.36
CA HIS A 61 0.61 -8.73 13.75
C HIS A 61 1.88 -8.33 12.98
N ALA A 62 1.93 -7.11 12.44
CA ALA A 62 3.14 -6.63 11.76
C ALA A 62 4.26 -6.31 12.77
N GLU A 63 3.95 -5.67 13.91
CA GLU A 63 4.93 -5.39 14.96
C GLU A 63 5.44 -6.68 15.63
N GLN A 64 4.56 -7.64 15.92
CA GLN A 64 4.95 -8.94 16.49
C GLN A 64 5.95 -9.70 15.60
N ARG A 65 5.74 -9.68 14.28
CA ARG A 65 6.67 -10.27 13.31
C ARG A 65 8.03 -9.57 13.32
N VAL A 66 8.07 -8.25 13.46
CA VAL A 66 9.33 -7.50 13.56
C VAL A 66 10.15 -7.98 14.75
N TRP A 67 9.53 -8.10 15.93
CA TRP A 67 10.22 -8.60 17.13
C TRP A 67 10.76 -10.02 16.96
N SER A 68 9.95 -10.93 16.39
CA SER A 68 10.40 -12.29 16.08
C SER A 68 11.61 -12.31 15.14
N HIS A 69 11.59 -11.49 14.09
CA HIS A 69 12.72 -11.36 13.16
C HIS A 69 13.97 -10.77 13.81
N LEU A 70 13.82 -9.77 14.69
CA LEU A 70 14.95 -9.19 15.43
C LEU A 70 15.62 -10.22 16.35
N GLY A 71 14.84 -11.09 17.01
CA GLY A 71 15.36 -12.20 17.80
C GLY A 71 16.18 -13.17 16.93
N HIS A 72 15.68 -13.55 15.75
CA HIS A 72 16.44 -14.39 14.82
C HIS A 72 17.74 -13.71 14.33
N LEU A 73 17.68 -12.43 13.97
CA LEU A 73 18.86 -11.68 13.53
C LEU A 73 19.93 -11.55 14.63
N GLN A 74 19.51 -11.46 15.90
CA GLN A 74 20.44 -11.49 17.02
C GLN A 74 21.29 -12.77 17.01
N HIS A 75 20.70 -13.93 16.72
CA HIS A 75 21.42 -15.19 16.63
C HIS A 75 22.39 -15.20 15.45
N ILE A 76 21.96 -14.76 14.26
CA ILE A 76 22.82 -14.67 13.07
C ILE A 76 24.03 -13.76 13.35
N LYS A 77 23.79 -12.61 14.00
CA LYS A 77 24.84 -11.61 14.31
C LYS A 77 25.92 -12.15 15.24
N ARG A 78 25.64 -13.17 16.07
CA ARG A 78 26.68 -13.85 16.88
C ARG A 78 27.74 -14.53 16.00
N SER A 79 27.33 -15.10 14.87
CA SER A 79 28.23 -15.72 13.89
C SER A 79 28.77 -14.74 12.84
N ARG A 80 28.12 -13.58 12.68
CA ARG A 80 28.48 -12.52 11.73
C ARG A 80 28.48 -11.16 12.44
N PRO A 81 29.47 -10.85 13.29
CA PRO A 81 29.48 -9.62 14.09
C PRO A 81 29.62 -8.33 13.27
N GLY A 82 30.01 -8.44 11.99
CA GLY A 82 30.05 -7.31 11.05
C GLY A 82 28.70 -6.97 10.40
N MET A 83 27.65 -7.79 10.62
CA MET A 83 26.32 -7.53 10.05
C MET A 83 25.66 -6.34 10.75
N VAL A 84 25.20 -5.38 9.96
CA VAL A 84 24.41 -4.22 10.41
C VAL A 84 22.92 -4.50 10.23
N VAL A 85 22.11 -4.17 11.24
CA VAL A 85 20.65 -4.28 11.17
C VAL A 85 20.03 -2.89 11.32
N ALA A 86 19.28 -2.48 10.30
CA ALA A 86 18.49 -1.26 10.29
C ALA A 86 16.99 -1.56 10.47
N VAL A 87 16.33 -0.83 11.36
CA VAL A 87 14.87 -0.84 11.51
C VAL A 87 14.33 0.49 11.02
N ILE A 88 13.49 0.45 9.98
CA ILE A 88 12.95 1.64 9.34
C ILE A 88 11.42 1.66 9.37
N GLY A 89 10.79 2.80 9.12
CA GLY A 89 9.34 2.91 8.94
C GLY A 89 8.59 3.40 10.18
N CYS A 90 7.28 3.16 10.24
CA CYS A 90 6.42 3.79 11.25
C CYS A 90 6.72 3.34 12.69
N MET A 91 7.09 2.06 12.89
CA MET A 91 7.46 1.56 14.21
C MET A 91 8.80 2.16 14.65
N ALA A 92 9.75 2.33 13.72
CA ALA A 92 11.02 3.02 13.95
C ALA A 92 10.81 4.46 14.41
N GLN A 93 9.90 5.21 13.78
CA GLN A 93 9.54 6.56 14.20
C GLN A 93 8.91 6.59 15.60
N ARG A 94 8.05 5.62 15.93
CA ARG A 94 7.33 5.59 17.21
C ARG A 94 8.24 5.21 18.38
N LEU A 95 9.03 4.15 18.22
CA LEU A 95 9.87 3.61 19.29
C LEU A 95 11.23 4.32 19.37
N GLY A 96 11.70 4.89 18.26
CA GLY A 96 12.91 5.69 18.22
C GLY A 96 14.13 4.99 18.80
N THR A 97 14.85 5.67 19.69
CA THR A 97 16.08 5.17 20.31
C THR A 97 15.87 3.93 21.18
N ALA A 98 14.66 3.66 21.68
CA ALA A 98 14.38 2.45 22.46
C ALA A 98 14.61 1.17 21.62
N LEU A 99 14.46 1.23 20.29
CA LEU A 99 14.80 0.09 19.42
C LEU A 99 16.29 -0.25 19.43
N LEU A 100 17.16 0.74 19.70
CA LEU A 100 18.61 0.51 19.78
C LEU A 100 19.01 -0.31 21.01
N GLU A 101 18.13 -0.44 22.00
CA GLU A 101 18.36 -1.31 23.17
C GLU A 101 18.34 -2.79 22.77
N HIS A 102 17.62 -3.15 21.69
CA HIS A 102 17.63 -4.51 21.17
C HIS A 102 19.02 -4.86 20.60
N PRO A 103 19.69 -5.95 21.04
CA PRO A 103 21.08 -6.24 20.67
C PRO A 103 21.35 -6.40 19.17
N ALA A 104 20.34 -6.80 18.41
CA ALA A 104 20.45 -6.92 16.96
C ALA A 104 20.56 -5.56 16.25
N VAL A 105 19.92 -4.50 16.76
CA VAL A 105 19.67 -3.25 16.03
C VAL A 105 20.83 -2.27 16.14
N ASP A 106 21.24 -1.73 15.00
CA ASP A 106 22.29 -0.72 14.89
C ASP A 106 21.76 0.62 14.39
N VAL A 107 20.83 0.60 13.43
CA VAL A 107 20.29 1.81 12.79
C VAL A 107 18.78 1.88 12.98
N VAL A 108 18.27 3.03 13.40
CA VAL A 108 16.82 3.32 13.43
C VAL A 108 16.53 4.52 12.53
N CYS A 109 15.59 4.38 11.61
CA CYS A 109 15.27 5.44 10.65
C CYS A 109 13.75 5.63 10.49
N GLY A 110 13.25 6.79 10.91
CA GLY A 110 11.87 7.21 10.67
C GLY A 110 11.60 7.47 9.17
N PRO A 111 10.33 7.43 8.73
CA PRO A 111 10.00 7.51 7.30
C PRO A 111 10.47 8.80 6.59
N MET A 112 10.56 9.93 7.30
CA MET A 112 11.03 11.19 6.71
C MET A 112 12.55 11.24 6.51
N HIS A 113 13.30 10.34 7.15
CA HIS A 113 14.76 10.34 7.11
C HIS A 113 15.35 9.28 6.18
N LEU A 114 14.52 8.61 5.37
CA LEU A 114 14.97 7.68 4.34
C LEU A 114 16.09 8.23 3.43
N PRO A 115 16.15 9.53 3.07
CA PRO A 115 17.28 10.07 2.31
C PRO A 115 18.65 9.91 2.99
N ARG A 116 18.67 9.78 4.32
CA ARG A 116 19.91 9.60 5.11
C ARG A 116 20.24 8.13 5.36
N LEU A 117 19.32 7.20 5.06
CA LEU A 117 19.42 5.80 5.48
C LEU A 117 20.69 5.12 4.98
N VAL A 118 20.99 5.23 3.68
CA VAL A 118 22.15 4.55 3.07
C VAL A 118 23.45 5.03 3.71
N GLN A 119 23.60 6.35 3.88
CA GLN A 119 24.77 6.95 4.54
C GLN A 119 24.90 6.49 6.00
N MET A 120 23.78 6.46 6.75
CA MET A 120 23.77 5.97 8.13
C MET A 120 24.19 4.49 8.21
N CYS A 121 23.70 3.65 7.30
CA CYS A 121 24.06 2.24 7.24
C CYS A 121 25.54 2.03 6.90
N LEU A 122 26.06 2.74 5.91
CA LEU A 122 27.49 2.67 5.54
C LEU A 122 28.39 3.10 6.70
N LYS A 123 28.02 4.18 7.40
CA LYS A 123 28.75 4.62 8.59
C LYS A 123 28.68 3.59 9.73
N ALA A 124 27.51 2.98 9.96
CA ALA A 124 27.38 1.91 10.95
C ALA A 124 28.23 0.68 10.61
N ILE A 125 28.36 0.33 9.33
CA ILE A 125 29.23 -0.77 8.86
C ILE A 125 30.70 -0.44 9.14
N GLN A 126 31.13 0.80 8.86
CA GLN A 126 32.52 1.24 9.04
C GLN A 126 32.91 1.40 10.51
N ASP A 127 32.09 2.13 11.28
CA ASP A 127 32.43 2.57 12.64
C ASP A 127 31.94 1.59 13.72
N LYS A 128 31.14 0.58 13.36
CA LYS A 128 30.42 -0.30 14.30
C LYS A 128 29.61 0.50 15.33
N SER A 129 28.96 1.56 14.87
CA SER A 129 28.22 2.50 15.71
C SER A 129 26.71 2.33 15.60
N LYS A 130 26.00 2.71 16.68
CA LYS A 130 24.55 2.79 16.69
C LYS A 130 24.08 4.19 16.35
N MET A 131 23.04 4.30 15.53
CA MET A 131 22.53 5.59 15.02
C MET A 131 21.00 5.60 14.97
N ALA A 132 20.40 6.75 15.26
CA ALA A 132 18.96 6.96 15.09
C ALA A 132 18.70 8.29 14.37
N ALA A 133 17.77 8.27 13.41
CA ALA A 133 17.21 9.46 12.78
C ALA A 133 15.68 9.35 12.83
N ILE A 134 15.06 10.12 13.72
CA ILE A 134 13.60 10.19 13.88
C ILE A 134 13.16 11.64 13.79
N THR A 135 11.97 11.85 13.24
CA THR A 135 11.45 13.20 13.03
C THR A 135 11.01 13.78 14.37
N THR A 136 11.66 14.88 14.76
CA THR A 136 11.27 15.71 15.90
C THR A 136 10.53 16.98 15.45
N SER A 137 10.74 17.40 14.19
CA SER A 137 10.04 18.53 13.55
C SER A 137 9.67 18.19 12.12
N TRP A 138 8.37 18.13 11.83
CA TRP A 138 7.85 17.69 10.53
C TRP A 138 8.09 18.66 9.38
N ARG A 139 8.47 19.92 9.65
CA ARG A 139 8.63 20.96 8.60
C ARG A 139 9.98 20.90 7.87
N ALA A 140 11.05 20.46 8.53
CA ALA A 140 12.41 20.58 7.98
C ALA A 140 12.79 19.48 6.99
N ASP A 141 12.11 18.32 7.03
CA ASP A 141 12.57 17.12 6.31
C ASP A 141 11.75 16.80 5.04
N ALA A 142 10.69 17.56 4.74
CA ALA A 142 9.77 17.25 3.63
C ALA A 142 10.41 17.35 2.24
N ASP A 143 11.17 18.42 1.99
CA ASP A 143 11.74 18.71 0.66
C ASP A 143 12.80 17.70 0.24
N THR A 144 13.61 17.21 1.18
CA THR A 144 14.66 16.21 0.90
C THR A 144 14.10 14.85 0.49
N LEU A 145 12.95 14.46 1.05
CA LEU A 145 12.31 13.21 0.70
C LEU A 145 11.58 13.31 -0.65
N ASP A 146 11.05 14.49 -1.01
CA ASP A 146 10.49 14.74 -2.34
C ASP A 146 11.54 14.61 -3.43
N GLN A 147 12.73 15.16 -3.20
CA GLN A 147 13.87 15.01 -4.11
C GLN A 147 14.28 13.54 -4.27
N LEU A 148 14.35 12.78 -3.17
CA LEU A 148 14.65 11.34 -3.24
C LEU A 148 13.59 10.58 -4.06
N GLU A 149 12.31 10.88 -3.90
CA GLU A 149 11.22 10.24 -4.65
C GLU A 149 11.32 10.51 -6.16
N VAL A 150 11.79 11.69 -6.57
CA VAL A 150 12.00 12.04 -7.99
C VAL A 150 13.28 11.42 -8.53
N SER A 151 14.38 11.42 -7.77
CA SER A 151 15.68 10.89 -8.21
C SER A 151 15.71 9.36 -8.26
N ASN A 152 14.97 8.69 -7.36
CA ASN A 152 14.91 7.24 -7.26
C ASN A 152 13.49 6.69 -7.45
N PRO A 153 12.86 6.92 -8.63
CA PRO A 153 11.54 6.38 -8.91
C PRO A 153 11.66 4.88 -9.15
N ALA A 154 10.88 4.11 -8.40
CA ALA A 154 10.91 2.66 -8.44
C ALA A 154 9.55 2.10 -8.86
N MET A 155 9.59 0.94 -9.52
CA MET A 155 8.39 0.15 -9.84
C MET A 155 8.33 -1.04 -8.89
N GLU A 156 7.19 -1.24 -8.23
CA GLU A 156 7.00 -2.37 -7.30
C GLU A 156 6.81 -3.70 -8.02
N SER A 157 6.34 -3.64 -9.27
CA SER A 157 6.22 -4.78 -10.18
C SER A 157 6.28 -4.30 -11.62
N PRO A 158 6.63 -5.16 -12.58
CA PRO A 158 6.59 -4.83 -14.01
C PRO A 158 5.35 -4.03 -14.41
N GLY A 159 5.54 -2.86 -15.02
CA GLY A 159 4.47 -1.98 -15.50
C GLY A 159 3.64 -1.26 -14.43
N GLN A 160 3.91 -1.46 -13.13
CA GLN A 160 3.17 -0.79 -12.04
C GLN A 160 4.11 0.00 -11.13
N ALA A 161 3.69 1.24 -10.81
CA ALA A 161 4.42 2.09 -9.88
C ALA A 161 3.48 2.73 -8.85
N TYR A 162 3.97 2.89 -7.62
CA TYR A 162 3.35 3.74 -6.62
C TYR A 162 3.97 5.14 -6.65
N VAL A 163 3.10 6.14 -6.56
CA VAL A 163 3.50 7.54 -6.52
C VAL A 163 2.86 8.16 -5.29
N ARG A 164 3.64 8.43 -4.26
CA ARG A 164 3.15 9.12 -3.08
C ARG A 164 2.84 10.56 -3.43
N VAL A 165 1.59 10.99 -3.35
CA VAL A 165 1.20 12.38 -3.68
C VAL A 165 1.06 13.25 -2.44
N MET A 166 0.94 12.64 -1.26
CA MET A 166 0.85 13.33 0.02
C MET A 166 1.36 12.47 1.17
N ARG A 167 1.61 13.12 2.30
CA ARG A 167 2.12 12.54 3.55
C ARG A 167 1.27 13.00 4.73
N GLY A 168 1.35 12.25 5.82
CA GLY A 168 0.70 12.59 7.07
C GLY A 168 -0.83 12.57 6.98
N CYS A 169 -1.48 12.86 8.10
CA CYS A 169 -2.93 12.86 8.17
C CYS A 169 -3.41 13.81 9.26
N ASN A 170 -4.34 14.71 8.94
CA ASN A 170 -4.95 15.63 9.90
C ASN A 170 -6.23 15.07 10.54
N ARG A 171 -6.61 13.83 10.23
CA ARG A 171 -7.81 13.19 10.79
C ARG A 171 -7.50 12.71 12.22
N SER A 172 -8.36 13.09 13.17
CA SER A 172 -8.22 12.74 14.59
C SER A 172 -8.99 11.47 14.98
N CYS A 173 -8.93 10.43 14.13
CA CYS A 173 -9.58 9.15 14.42
C CYS A 173 -9.04 8.56 15.73
N ALA A 174 -9.93 8.16 16.63
CA ALA A 174 -9.58 7.82 18.02
C ALA A 174 -8.57 6.67 18.15
N TYR A 175 -8.52 5.76 17.18
CA TYR A 175 -7.63 4.58 17.17
C TYR A 175 -6.33 4.79 16.38
N CYS A 176 -6.19 5.89 15.62
CA CYS A 176 -5.19 5.97 14.57
C CYS A 176 -3.87 6.57 15.08
N ILE A 177 -2.77 5.82 14.96
CA ILE A 177 -1.42 6.28 15.34
C ILE A 177 -0.74 7.13 14.26
N VAL A 178 -1.28 7.12 13.03
CA VAL A 178 -0.64 7.71 11.84
C VAL A 178 -0.21 9.17 12.02
N PRO A 179 -1.01 10.08 12.63
CA PRO A 179 -0.60 11.46 12.82
C PRO A 179 0.71 11.61 13.64
N PHE A 180 1.00 10.68 14.54
CA PHE A 180 2.20 10.70 15.39
C PHE A 180 3.44 10.13 14.71
N VAL A 181 3.28 9.27 13.69
CA VAL A 181 4.39 8.56 13.03
C VAL A 181 4.65 9.00 11.59
N ARG A 182 3.73 9.78 11.01
CA ARG A 182 3.86 10.36 9.65
C ARG A 182 3.60 11.87 9.62
N GLY A 183 3.23 12.48 10.75
CA GLY A 183 3.08 13.93 10.88
C GLY A 183 1.77 14.49 10.32
N PRO A 184 1.68 15.84 10.26
CA PRO A 184 0.54 16.53 9.69
C PRO A 184 0.45 16.31 8.19
N GLU A 185 -0.74 16.54 7.64
CA GLU A 185 -0.99 16.42 6.21
C GLU A 185 -0.14 17.40 5.39
N HIS A 186 0.54 16.87 4.39
CA HIS A 186 1.35 17.64 3.46
C HIS A 186 1.21 17.07 2.05
N SER A 187 0.66 17.85 1.13
CA SER A 187 0.54 17.48 -0.29
C SER A 187 1.80 17.88 -1.04
N ARG A 188 2.31 16.99 -1.88
CA ARG A 188 3.45 17.29 -2.77
C ARG A 188 3.03 18.22 -3.89
N ALA A 189 3.97 19.00 -4.41
CA ALA A 189 3.72 19.85 -5.57
C ALA A 189 3.27 19.03 -6.78
N PRO A 190 2.21 19.43 -7.50
CA PRO A 190 1.73 18.72 -8.69
C PRO A 190 2.84 18.50 -9.72
N GLN A 191 3.71 19.50 -9.92
CA GLN A 191 4.82 19.42 -10.87
C GLN A 191 5.80 18.29 -10.53
N ALA A 192 6.17 18.15 -9.25
CA ALA A 192 7.07 17.08 -8.79
C ALA A 192 6.42 15.69 -8.95
N VAL A 193 5.11 15.59 -8.71
CA VAL A 193 4.34 14.36 -8.96
C VAL A 193 4.35 14.02 -10.45
N LEU A 194 4.07 14.99 -11.32
CA LEU A 194 4.05 14.78 -12.77
C LEU A 194 5.43 14.41 -13.33
N GLU A 195 6.49 15.05 -12.85
CA GLU A 195 7.87 14.72 -13.21
C GLU A 195 8.20 13.27 -12.86
N GLN A 196 7.89 12.85 -11.62
CA GLN A 196 8.10 11.47 -11.19
C GLN A 196 7.30 10.49 -12.05
N VAL A 197 6.04 10.79 -12.38
CA VAL A 197 5.21 9.92 -13.23
C VAL A 197 5.77 9.84 -14.65
N ARG A 198 6.28 10.92 -15.23
CA ARG A 198 6.92 10.90 -16.56
C ARG A 198 8.15 9.99 -16.57
N ILE A 199 9.04 10.14 -15.58
CA ILE A 199 10.22 9.27 -15.45
C ILE A 199 9.81 7.80 -15.33
N LEU A 200 8.73 7.50 -14.57
CA LEU A 200 8.20 6.15 -14.45
C LEU A 200 7.63 5.63 -15.78
N ALA A 201 6.89 6.47 -16.52
CA ALA A 201 6.35 6.13 -17.83
C ALA A 201 7.48 5.81 -18.83
N ASP A 202 8.54 6.62 -18.86
CA ASP A 202 9.73 6.41 -19.71
C ASP A 202 10.45 5.11 -19.36
N ARG A 203 10.38 4.68 -18.10
CA ARG A 203 10.91 3.39 -17.61
C ARG A 203 9.95 2.21 -17.84
N GLY A 204 8.81 2.43 -18.49
CA GLY A 204 7.85 1.39 -18.86
C GLY A 204 6.70 1.17 -17.87
N ALA A 205 6.49 2.08 -16.90
CA ALA A 205 5.27 2.04 -16.10
C ALA A 205 4.03 2.29 -16.98
N ARG A 206 3.03 1.43 -16.84
CA ARG A 206 1.74 1.51 -17.54
C ARG A 206 0.60 1.87 -16.61
N GLN A 207 0.72 1.51 -15.33
CA GLN A 207 -0.21 1.89 -14.27
C GLN A 207 0.52 2.63 -13.15
N VAL A 208 -0.05 3.75 -12.70
CA VAL A 208 0.38 4.42 -11.47
C VAL A 208 -0.71 4.35 -10.41
N THR A 209 -0.33 4.10 -9.16
CA THR A 209 -1.24 4.26 -8.01
C THR A 209 -0.80 5.44 -7.16
N LEU A 210 -1.65 6.46 -7.08
CA LEU A 210 -1.44 7.62 -6.24
C LEU A 210 -1.69 7.24 -4.77
N LEU A 211 -0.67 7.42 -3.93
CA LEU A 211 -0.72 7.05 -2.52
C LEU A 211 -0.80 8.27 -1.60
N GLY A 212 -1.63 8.16 -0.56
CA GLY A 212 -1.69 9.08 0.57
C GLY A 212 -2.30 8.38 1.79
N GLN A 213 -2.19 8.97 2.98
CA GLN A 213 -2.93 8.49 4.15
C GLN A 213 -4.43 8.86 4.06
N THR A 214 -4.72 9.98 3.41
CA THR A 214 -6.07 10.44 3.05
C THR A 214 -6.02 11.01 1.64
N VAL A 215 -5.81 10.17 0.62
CA VAL A 215 -5.43 10.62 -0.73
C VAL A 215 -6.42 11.63 -1.33
N ASN A 216 -7.71 11.48 -1.02
CA ASN A 216 -8.79 12.37 -1.48
C ASN A 216 -8.89 13.70 -0.73
N ALA A 217 -7.99 13.96 0.23
CA ALA A 217 -7.76 15.28 0.81
C ALA A 217 -6.63 16.05 0.14
N TYR A 218 -5.98 15.50 -0.90
CA TYR A 218 -4.91 16.18 -1.64
C TYR A 218 -5.34 17.58 -2.04
N ARG A 219 -4.53 18.55 -1.62
CA ARG A 219 -4.76 19.97 -1.84
C ARG A 219 -3.42 20.71 -1.84
N TYR A 220 -3.10 21.35 -2.96
CA TYR A 220 -1.88 22.12 -3.11
C TYR A 220 -2.19 23.54 -3.60
N ARG A 221 -1.66 24.56 -2.92
CA ARG A 221 -1.82 25.97 -3.33
C ARG A 221 -0.71 26.33 -4.32
N LEU A 222 -1.08 26.61 -5.57
CA LEU A 222 -0.21 27.02 -6.66
C LEU A 222 -0.55 28.47 -7.04
N GLY A 223 0.13 29.43 -6.40
CA GLY A 223 -0.23 30.86 -6.49
C GLY A 223 -1.63 31.12 -5.92
N GLU A 224 -2.52 31.67 -6.75
CA GLU A 224 -3.94 31.90 -6.41
C GLU A 224 -4.84 30.69 -6.68
N ARG A 225 -4.37 29.68 -7.43
CA ARG A 225 -5.14 28.46 -7.70
C ARG A 225 -4.87 27.42 -6.63
N THR A 226 -5.90 26.63 -6.32
CA THR A 226 -5.75 25.39 -5.55
C THR A 226 -5.93 24.20 -6.49
N VAL A 227 -5.01 23.24 -6.43
CA VAL A 227 -5.06 21.97 -7.14
C VAL A 227 -5.54 20.89 -6.17
N PHE A 228 -6.60 20.18 -6.52
CA PHE A 228 -7.14 19.06 -5.75
C PHE A 228 -6.84 17.72 -6.42
N LEU A 229 -7.24 16.61 -5.78
CA LEU A 229 -7.00 15.27 -6.34
C LEU A 229 -7.62 15.11 -7.73
N ALA A 230 -8.82 15.66 -7.96
CA ALA A 230 -9.49 15.59 -9.27
C ALA A 230 -8.64 16.25 -10.37
N ASP A 231 -8.11 17.45 -10.13
CA ASP A 231 -7.18 18.12 -11.05
C ASP A 231 -5.92 17.26 -11.27
N LEU A 232 -5.37 16.67 -10.20
CA LEU A 232 -4.16 15.86 -10.29
C LEU A 232 -4.39 14.58 -11.11
N LEU A 233 -5.54 13.91 -10.96
CA LEU A 233 -5.93 12.76 -11.77
C LEU A 233 -6.02 13.13 -13.26
N GLU A 234 -6.61 14.28 -13.57
CA GLU A 234 -6.66 14.80 -14.93
C GLU A 234 -5.26 15.07 -15.49
N MET A 235 -4.41 15.77 -14.72
CA MET A 235 -3.04 16.11 -15.11
C MET A 235 -2.18 14.86 -15.36
N VAL A 236 -2.29 13.86 -14.50
CA VAL A 236 -1.60 12.55 -14.67
C VAL A 236 -2.17 11.80 -15.88
N GLY A 237 -3.49 11.88 -16.13
CA GLY A 237 -4.14 11.27 -17.29
C GLY A 237 -3.60 11.74 -18.65
N ARG A 238 -3.04 12.95 -18.70
CA ARG A 238 -2.44 13.53 -19.91
C ARG A 238 -1.02 13.03 -20.18
N ILE A 239 -0.40 12.29 -19.26
CA ILE A 239 0.94 11.74 -19.47
C ILE A 239 0.85 10.54 -20.43
N GLU A 240 1.67 10.57 -21.48
CA GLU A 240 1.79 9.49 -22.45
C GLU A 240 2.45 8.26 -21.80
N GLY A 241 2.12 7.07 -22.28
CA GLY A 241 2.62 5.81 -21.72
C GLY A 241 1.87 5.29 -20.49
N ILE A 242 1.23 6.17 -19.71
CA ILE A 242 0.32 5.78 -18.62
C ILE A 242 -1.06 5.44 -19.19
N GLU A 243 -1.54 4.23 -18.91
CA GLU A 243 -2.86 3.74 -19.30
C GLU A 243 -3.83 3.68 -18.12
N TRP A 244 -3.38 3.33 -16.92
CA TRP A 244 -4.23 3.21 -15.73
C TRP A 244 -3.73 4.05 -14.56
N ILE A 245 -4.66 4.76 -13.92
CA ILE A 245 -4.44 5.57 -12.73
C ILE A 245 -5.36 5.04 -11.65
N LYS A 246 -4.77 4.60 -10.54
CA LYS A 246 -5.47 4.23 -9.31
C LYS A 246 -5.13 5.23 -8.22
N PHE A 247 -5.96 5.28 -7.20
CA PHE A 247 -5.63 5.93 -5.94
C PHE A 247 -6.21 5.11 -4.79
N VAL A 248 -5.55 5.11 -3.63
CA VAL A 248 -5.98 4.32 -2.49
C VAL A 248 -5.90 5.09 -1.19
N THR A 249 -6.80 4.73 -0.27
CA THR A 249 -6.92 5.30 1.08
C THR A 249 -7.66 6.62 1.08
N SER A 250 -8.97 6.56 0.82
CA SER A 250 -9.86 7.71 0.87
C SER A 250 -10.56 7.82 2.22
N TYR A 251 -10.80 9.04 2.71
CA TYR A 251 -11.66 9.27 3.86
C TYR A 251 -13.10 9.60 3.39
N PRO A 252 -14.15 8.99 3.97
CA PRO A 252 -15.53 9.34 3.64
C PRO A 252 -15.87 10.80 3.98
N MET A 253 -16.80 11.40 3.25
CA MET A 253 -17.25 12.80 3.42
C MET A 253 -16.16 13.86 3.21
N GLU A 254 -15.10 13.57 2.43
CA GLU A 254 -14.19 14.62 1.96
C GLU A 254 -14.88 15.56 0.97
N HIS A 255 -14.50 16.83 1.01
CA HIS A 255 -15.17 17.89 0.25
C HIS A 255 -15.06 17.71 -1.27
N GLN A 256 -14.01 17.03 -1.74
CA GLN A 256 -13.71 16.84 -3.16
C GLN A 256 -14.27 15.52 -3.73
N PHE A 257 -15.19 14.85 -3.03
CA PHE A 257 -15.68 13.54 -3.45
C PHE A 257 -16.35 13.55 -4.84
N GLU A 258 -17.20 14.53 -5.13
CA GLU A 258 -17.93 14.56 -6.41
C GLU A 258 -17.04 14.86 -7.63
N PRO A 259 -16.15 15.87 -7.60
CA PRO A 259 -15.19 16.07 -8.68
C PRO A 259 -14.31 14.85 -8.95
N ILE A 260 -13.94 14.11 -7.91
CA ILE A 260 -13.18 12.84 -8.07
C ILE A 260 -14.02 11.81 -8.81
N LEU A 261 -15.29 11.61 -8.45
CA LEU A 261 -16.18 10.68 -9.15
C LEU A 261 -16.40 11.09 -10.62
N GLN A 262 -16.52 12.39 -10.90
CA GLN A 262 -16.62 12.89 -12.28
C GLN A 262 -15.36 12.57 -13.10
N GLN A 263 -14.17 12.71 -12.51
CA GLN A 263 -12.92 12.31 -13.16
C GLN A 263 -12.86 10.79 -13.40
N MET A 264 -13.29 9.98 -12.42
CA MET A 264 -13.39 8.52 -12.59
C MET A 264 -14.38 8.11 -13.70
N ALA A 265 -15.46 8.88 -13.90
CA ALA A 265 -16.46 8.59 -14.92
C ALA A 265 -16.03 9.03 -16.33
N THR A 266 -15.31 10.15 -16.44
CA THR A 266 -15.03 10.80 -17.74
C THR A 266 -13.63 10.53 -18.26
N ASN A 267 -12.67 10.22 -17.39
CA ASN A 267 -11.30 9.92 -17.78
C ASN A 267 -11.09 8.40 -17.83
N PRO A 268 -10.98 7.77 -19.02
CA PRO A 268 -10.90 6.31 -19.16
C PRO A 268 -9.62 5.71 -18.55
N LYS A 269 -8.61 6.54 -18.25
CA LYS A 269 -7.40 6.09 -17.56
C LYS A 269 -7.61 5.96 -16.05
N VAL A 270 -8.55 6.70 -15.47
CA VAL A 270 -8.83 6.63 -14.02
C VAL A 270 -9.69 5.39 -13.76
N CYS A 271 -9.12 4.41 -13.08
CA CYS A 271 -9.76 3.13 -12.84
C CYS A 271 -11.03 3.26 -12.00
N PRO A 272 -12.10 2.49 -12.29
CA PRO A 272 -13.34 2.47 -11.50
C PRO A 272 -13.17 1.63 -10.22
N TYR A 273 -12.16 1.95 -9.41
CA TYR A 273 -11.85 1.31 -8.14
C TYR A 273 -11.73 2.37 -7.04
N LEU A 274 -12.52 2.23 -5.97
CA LEU A 274 -12.56 3.17 -4.87
C LEU A 274 -12.36 2.46 -3.53
N HIS A 275 -11.21 2.70 -2.92
CA HIS A 275 -10.94 2.30 -1.54
C HIS A 275 -11.48 3.35 -0.56
N LEU A 276 -12.60 3.05 0.11
CA LEU A 276 -13.33 3.97 0.98
C LEU A 276 -13.72 3.32 2.32
N PRO A 277 -12.80 3.27 3.31
CA PRO A 277 -13.05 2.62 4.60
C PRO A 277 -14.18 3.22 5.45
N ALA A 278 -15.20 2.41 5.74
CA ALA A 278 -16.29 2.77 6.66
C ALA A 278 -15.86 2.69 8.14
N GLN A 279 -15.02 1.71 8.48
CA GLN A 279 -14.55 1.33 9.83
C GLN A 279 -15.57 0.60 10.71
N SER A 280 -16.84 1.03 10.71
CA SER A 280 -17.97 0.39 11.38
C SER A 280 -19.28 0.76 10.68
N GLY A 281 -20.33 -0.04 10.86
CA GLY A 281 -21.70 0.32 10.47
C GLY A 281 -22.55 0.90 11.60
N SER A 282 -22.03 0.96 12.83
CA SER A 282 -22.74 1.57 13.97
C SER A 282 -22.40 3.04 14.11
N ASP A 283 -23.40 3.91 14.10
CA ASP A 283 -23.24 5.35 14.32
C ASP A 283 -22.62 5.65 15.69
N ARG A 284 -22.96 4.85 16.71
CA ARG A 284 -22.40 4.98 18.06
C ARG A 284 -20.90 4.69 18.08
N ILE A 285 -20.48 3.62 17.39
CA ILE A 285 -19.07 3.24 17.30
C ILE A 285 -18.31 4.19 16.36
N LEU A 286 -18.90 4.62 15.26
CA LEU A 286 -18.34 5.66 14.38
C LEU A 286 -18.08 6.96 15.16
N ALA A 287 -19.03 7.40 15.99
CA ALA A 287 -18.86 8.57 16.86
C ALA A 287 -17.73 8.35 17.88
N ALA A 288 -17.66 7.18 18.53
CA ALA A 288 -16.59 6.85 19.47
C ALA A 288 -15.20 6.75 18.80
N MET A 289 -15.17 6.34 17.53
CA MET A 289 -13.97 6.36 16.68
C MET A 289 -13.61 7.78 16.21
N ASN A 290 -14.42 8.80 16.54
CA ASN A 290 -14.33 10.18 16.05
C ASN A 290 -14.42 10.29 14.52
N ARG A 291 -15.30 9.48 13.91
CA ARG A 291 -15.69 9.61 12.51
C ARG A 291 -16.80 10.64 12.41
N ARG A 292 -16.64 11.60 11.50
CA ARG A 292 -17.57 12.74 11.33
C ARG A 292 -18.69 12.45 10.34
N TYR A 293 -19.17 11.21 10.32
CA TYR A 293 -20.23 10.76 9.43
C TYR A 293 -21.00 9.59 10.06
N THR A 294 -22.24 9.40 9.62
CA THR A 294 -23.10 8.26 9.96
C THR A 294 -23.07 7.18 8.88
N ALA A 295 -23.53 5.97 9.20
CA ALA A 295 -23.75 4.88 8.26
C ALA A 295 -24.67 5.29 7.10
N SER A 296 -25.76 6.01 7.39
CA SER A 296 -26.68 6.49 6.35
C SER A 296 -26.05 7.54 5.43
N GLN A 297 -25.19 8.42 5.96
CA GLN A 297 -24.41 9.35 5.12
C GLN A 297 -23.42 8.60 4.24
N TYR A 298 -22.75 7.59 4.79
CA TYR A 298 -21.83 6.74 4.04
C TYR A 298 -22.56 5.98 2.91
N LEU A 299 -23.72 5.39 3.17
CA LEU A 299 -24.53 4.69 2.16
C LEU A 299 -24.93 5.61 1.01
N ARG A 300 -25.39 6.84 1.30
CA ARG A 300 -25.69 7.83 0.25
C ARG A 300 -24.48 8.18 -0.61
N MET A 301 -23.27 8.23 -0.03
CA MET A 301 -22.04 8.41 -0.82
C MET A 301 -21.77 7.22 -1.74
N ILE A 302 -22.00 6.00 -1.27
CA ILE A 302 -21.82 4.78 -2.07
C ILE A 302 -22.82 4.74 -3.21
N GLU A 303 -24.10 5.04 -2.95
CA GLU A 303 -25.14 5.14 -3.98
C GLU A 303 -24.76 6.15 -5.06
N LYS A 304 -24.30 7.34 -4.64
CA LYS A 304 -23.81 8.37 -5.57
C LYS A 304 -22.61 7.89 -6.39
N ALA A 305 -21.65 7.21 -5.76
CA ALA A 305 -20.48 6.67 -6.46
C ALA A 305 -20.90 5.64 -7.53
N LYS A 306 -21.81 4.72 -7.20
CA LYS A 306 -22.34 3.73 -8.14
C LYS A 306 -23.16 4.35 -9.27
N ALA A 307 -23.88 5.43 -9.00
CA ALA A 307 -24.67 6.14 -9.99
C ALA A 307 -23.80 6.94 -10.98
N VAL A 308 -22.76 7.63 -10.49
CA VAL A 308 -21.87 8.45 -11.33
C VAL A 308 -20.85 7.61 -12.09
N VAL A 309 -20.35 6.53 -11.48
CA VAL A 309 -19.35 5.63 -12.07
C VAL A 309 -19.93 4.22 -12.18
N PRO A 310 -20.63 3.90 -13.27
CA PRO A 310 -21.19 2.56 -13.47
C PRO A 310 -20.11 1.47 -13.40
N GLY A 311 -20.38 0.41 -12.64
CA GLY A 311 -19.44 -0.71 -12.46
C GLY A 311 -18.30 -0.46 -11.48
N ILE A 312 -18.32 0.65 -10.72
CA ILE A 312 -17.32 0.94 -9.70
C ILE A 312 -17.18 -0.18 -8.67
N ALA A 313 -15.94 -0.65 -8.47
CA ALA A 313 -15.60 -1.59 -7.42
C ALA A 313 -15.22 -0.83 -6.13
N ILE A 314 -15.94 -1.12 -5.04
CA ILE A 314 -15.68 -0.50 -3.73
C ILE A 314 -14.91 -1.46 -2.84
N ALA A 315 -13.86 -0.99 -2.20
CA ALA A 315 -13.18 -1.68 -1.12
C ALA A 315 -13.32 -0.93 0.22
N GLY A 316 -13.39 -1.66 1.32
CA GLY A 316 -13.55 -1.10 2.67
C GLY A 316 -12.54 -1.63 3.69
N ASP A 317 -12.36 -0.91 4.79
CA ASP A 317 -11.71 -1.42 5.99
C ASP A 317 -12.67 -1.35 7.18
N PHE A 318 -12.61 -2.35 8.05
CA PHE A 318 -13.43 -2.48 9.25
C PHE A 318 -12.57 -2.82 10.47
N ILE A 319 -12.93 -2.26 11.62
CA ILE A 319 -12.33 -2.59 12.91
C ILE A 319 -13.42 -3.21 13.78
N VAL A 320 -13.27 -4.48 14.12
CA VAL A 320 -14.16 -5.19 15.04
C VAL A 320 -13.58 -5.22 16.45
N GLY A 321 -14.45 -5.18 17.45
CA GLY A 321 -14.09 -5.19 18.86
C GLY A 321 -13.53 -3.86 19.35
N PHE A 322 -13.93 -2.74 18.74
CA PHE A 322 -13.58 -1.42 19.25
C PHE A 322 -14.08 -1.24 20.70
N PRO A 323 -13.40 -0.45 21.56
CA PRO A 323 -13.82 -0.29 22.96
C PRO A 323 -15.28 0.11 23.09
N GLY A 324 -16.05 -0.75 23.76
CA GLY A 324 -17.49 -0.58 23.97
C GLY A 324 -18.41 -1.14 22.90
N GLU A 325 -17.91 -1.82 21.84
CA GLU A 325 -18.74 -2.43 20.78
C GLU A 325 -19.63 -3.59 21.30
N THR A 326 -20.94 -3.44 21.16
CA THR A 326 -21.94 -4.47 21.51
C THR A 326 -22.27 -5.36 20.31
N ASP A 327 -23.06 -6.40 20.54
CA ASP A 327 -23.52 -7.29 19.46
C ASP A 327 -24.46 -6.58 18.48
N GLU A 328 -25.25 -5.62 18.96
CA GLU A 328 -26.11 -4.77 18.11
C GLU A 328 -25.27 -3.89 17.16
N ASP A 329 -24.19 -3.27 17.65
CA ASP A 329 -23.30 -2.48 16.78
C ASP A 329 -22.60 -3.33 15.72
N PHE A 330 -22.23 -4.55 16.12
CA PHE A 330 -21.61 -5.49 15.20
C PHE A 330 -22.61 -5.95 14.13
N GLN A 331 -23.88 -6.18 14.50
CA GLN A 331 -24.94 -6.49 13.54
C GLN A 331 -25.14 -5.34 12.54
N GLN A 332 -25.20 -4.09 13.00
CA GLN A 332 -25.26 -2.92 12.11
C GLN A 332 -24.06 -2.85 11.14
N THR A 333 -22.89 -3.32 11.58
CA THR A 333 -21.70 -3.44 10.72
C THR A 333 -21.83 -4.53 9.67
N LEU A 334 -22.41 -5.69 10.01
CA LEU A 334 -22.75 -6.73 9.04
C LEU A 334 -23.75 -6.22 7.99
N ASP A 335 -24.81 -5.55 8.45
CA ASP A 335 -25.87 -5.02 7.59
C ASP A 335 -25.30 -4.03 6.58
N LEU A 336 -24.43 -3.10 7.02
CA LEU A 336 -23.73 -2.16 6.14
C LEU A 336 -22.90 -2.90 5.07
N VAL A 337 -22.17 -3.95 5.45
CA VAL A 337 -21.34 -4.73 4.51
C VAL A 337 -22.21 -5.40 3.45
N HIS A 338 -23.36 -5.96 3.83
CA HIS A 338 -24.33 -6.55 2.90
C HIS A 338 -24.92 -5.51 1.94
N GLU A 339 -25.32 -4.34 2.46
CA GLU A 339 -25.96 -3.29 1.68
C GLU A 339 -25.02 -2.63 0.68
N VAL A 340 -23.78 -2.35 1.09
CA VAL A 340 -22.77 -1.76 0.20
C VAL A 340 -22.35 -2.76 -0.88
N GLY A 341 -22.20 -4.04 -0.54
CA GLY A 341 -21.76 -5.06 -1.48
C GLY A 341 -20.32 -4.82 -1.96
N TYR A 342 -19.38 -4.74 -1.03
CA TYR A 342 -17.97 -4.47 -1.32
C TYR A 342 -17.33 -5.57 -2.19
N LYS A 343 -16.45 -5.16 -3.10
CA LYS A 343 -15.57 -6.06 -3.86
C LYS A 343 -14.62 -6.81 -2.93
N ASN A 344 -14.02 -6.11 -1.96
CA ASN A 344 -13.26 -6.73 -0.86
C ASN A 344 -13.25 -5.81 0.37
N CYS A 345 -13.11 -6.41 1.55
CA CYS A 345 -12.88 -5.67 2.79
C CYS A 345 -11.65 -6.19 3.54
N PHE A 346 -10.93 -5.29 4.19
CA PHE A 346 -9.94 -5.66 5.19
C PHE A 346 -10.53 -5.52 6.58
N VAL A 347 -10.68 -6.64 7.28
CA VAL A 347 -11.25 -6.67 8.64
C VAL A 347 -10.13 -6.86 9.65
N PHE A 348 -9.98 -5.90 10.55
CA PHE A 348 -8.99 -5.92 11.61
C PHE A 348 -9.67 -6.06 12.97
N ARG A 349 -9.04 -6.79 13.88
CA ARG A 349 -9.40 -6.71 15.30
C ARG A 349 -8.82 -5.42 15.86
N TYR A 350 -9.58 -4.73 16.72
CA TYR A 350 -9.05 -3.60 17.47
C TYR A 350 -7.79 -4.02 18.23
N SER A 351 -6.79 -3.14 18.18
CA SER A 351 -5.53 -3.31 18.87
C SER A 351 -5.16 -1.97 19.49
N PRO A 352 -4.99 -1.89 20.82
CA PRO A 352 -4.72 -0.64 21.51
C PRO A 352 -3.35 -0.10 21.09
N ARG A 353 -3.30 1.21 20.79
CA ARG A 353 -2.06 1.91 20.43
C ARG A 353 -1.76 2.99 21.46
N PRO A 354 -0.66 2.85 22.24
CA PRO A 354 -0.24 3.88 23.18
C PRO A 354 -0.18 5.26 22.51
N GLY A 355 -0.74 6.27 23.19
CA GLY A 355 -0.83 7.65 22.70
C GLY A 355 -2.11 7.98 21.92
N THR A 356 -2.94 7.00 21.55
CA THR A 356 -4.21 7.27 20.85
C THR A 356 -5.36 7.52 21.85
N PRO A 357 -6.38 8.32 21.49
CA PRO A 357 -7.55 8.53 22.35
C PRO A 357 -8.24 7.23 22.78
N ALA A 358 -8.37 6.25 21.88
CA ALA A 358 -9.01 4.96 22.14
C ALA A 358 -8.24 4.10 23.15
N TYR A 359 -6.91 4.29 23.26
CA TYR A 359 -6.11 3.62 24.29
C TYR A 359 -6.59 3.93 25.72
N ARG A 360 -7.08 5.16 25.94
CA ARG A 360 -7.59 5.61 27.25
C ARG A 360 -8.96 5.02 27.60
N LEU A 361 -9.68 4.49 26.61
CA LEU A 361 -10.96 3.80 26.82
C LEU A 361 -10.76 2.38 27.37
N GLY A 362 -9.52 1.90 27.41
CA GLY A 362 -9.21 0.50 27.68
C GLY A 362 -9.56 -0.41 26.50
N ASP A 363 -9.61 -1.71 26.76
CA ASP A 363 -10.00 -2.72 25.77
C ASP A 363 -10.89 -3.79 26.42
N PRO A 364 -12.15 -3.44 26.76
CA PRO A 364 -13.02 -4.31 27.53
C PRO A 364 -13.60 -5.48 26.72
N VAL A 365 -13.48 -5.47 25.38
CA VAL A 365 -14.03 -6.52 24.52
C VAL A 365 -13.07 -7.72 24.55
N PRO A 366 -13.50 -8.91 25.00
CA PRO A 366 -12.61 -10.08 25.07
C PRO A 366 -12.11 -10.51 23.69
N ASP A 367 -10.87 -10.98 23.61
CA ASP A 367 -10.23 -11.34 22.34
C ASP A 367 -10.96 -12.45 21.57
N HIS A 368 -11.61 -13.39 22.27
CA HIS A 368 -12.41 -14.43 21.63
C HIS A 368 -13.66 -13.87 20.94
N ILE A 369 -14.26 -12.79 21.47
CA ILE A 369 -15.36 -12.06 20.83
C ILE A 369 -14.84 -11.33 19.58
N LYS A 370 -13.69 -10.63 19.70
CA LYS A 370 -13.06 -9.97 18.53
C LYS A 370 -12.75 -10.98 17.43
N ALA A 371 -12.25 -12.16 17.79
CA ALA A 371 -11.96 -13.24 16.85
C ALA A 371 -13.23 -13.78 16.17
N SER A 372 -14.29 -14.02 16.94
CA SER A 372 -15.58 -14.46 16.41
C SER A 372 -16.18 -13.44 15.44
N ARG A 373 -16.24 -12.16 15.83
CA ARG A 373 -16.72 -11.05 14.97
C ARG A 373 -15.88 -10.89 13.71
N ASN A 374 -14.55 -11.02 13.82
CA ASN A 374 -13.65 -10.97 12.67
C ASN A 374 -13.95 -12.10 11.68
N ALA A 375 -14.10 -13.33 12.17
CA ALA A 375 -14.43 -14.49 11.34
C ALA A 375 -15.81 -14.35 10.68
N ALA A 376 -16.82 -13.90 11.42
CA ALA A 376 -18.17 -13.68 10.90
C ALA A 376 -18.21 -12.63 9.78
N LEU A 377 -17.57 -11.47 9.97
CA LEU A 377 -17.54 -10.41 8.96
C LEU A 377 -16.72 -10.82 7.72
N LEU A 378 -15.63 -11.58 7.90
CA LEU A 378 -14.87 -12.16 6.79
C LEU A 378 -15.69 -13.18 6.00
N ALA A 379 -16.49 -14.01 6.67
CA ALA A 379 -17.38 -14.97 6.01
C ALA A 379 -18.49 -14.27 5.20
N ALA A 380 -19.11 -13.23 5.77
CA ALA A 380 -20.08 -12.40 5.04
C ALA A 380 -19.45 -11.74 3.81
N GLN A 381 -18.26 -11.14 3.97
CA GLN A 381 -17.52 -10.56 2.85
C GLN A 381 -17.15 -11.60 1.79
N GLN A 382 -16.76 -12.81 2.18
CA GLN A 382 -16.41 -13.87 1.24
C GLN A 382 -17.60 -14.24 0.34
N GLN A 383 -18.80 -14.38 0.90
CA GLN A 383 -20.03 -14.65 0.14
C GLN A 383 -20.34 -13.53 -0.87
N ILE A 384 -20.19 -12.27 -0.44
CA ILE A 384 -20.40 -11.10 -1.30
C ILE A 384 -19.37 -11.08 -2.44
N SER A 385 -18.09 -11.25 -2.13
CA SER A 385 -17.03 -11.25 -3.12
C SER A 385 -17.18 -12.42 -4.11
N GLU A 386 -17.61 -13.60 -3.66
CA GLU A 386 -17.88 -14.75 -4.52
C GLU A 386 -19.00 -14.47 -5.53
N ARG A 387 -20.12 -13.90 -5.06
CA ARG A 387 -21.23 -13.49 -5.93
C ARG A 387 -20.77 -12.49 -7.00
N ILE A 388 -19.97 -11.48 -6.61
CA ILE A 388 -19.45 -10.48 -7.55
C ILE A 388 -18.47 -11.13 -8.54
N ALA A 389 -17.54 -11.96 -8.05
CA ALA A 389 -16.53 -12.63 -8.87
C ALA A 389 -17.16 -13.59 -9.89
N ASN A 390 -18.22 -14.32 -9.52
CA ASN A 390 -18.95 -15.20 -10.44
C ASN A 390 -19.59 -14.43 -11.61
N GLY A 391 -19.93 -13.15 -11.43
CA GLY A 391 -20.37 -12.27 -12.51
C GLY A 391 -19.30 -11.94 -13.56
N PHE A 392 -18.04 -12.36 -13.35
CA PHE A 392 -16.97 -12.27 -14.35
C PHE A 392 -16.87 -13.51 -15.25
N VAL A 393 -17.41 -14.66 -14.84
CA VAL A 393 -17.29 -15.90 -15.62
C VAL A 393 -17.91 -15.72 -17.01
N GLY A 394 -17.16 -16.11 -18.04
CA GLY A 394 -17.52 -15.93 -19.44
C GLY A 394 -17.21 -14.54 -20.01
N ARG A 395 -16.80 -13.56 -19.20
CA ARG A 395 -16.42 -12.21 -19.69
C ARG A 395 -14.95 -12.15 -20.06
N THR A 396 -14.63 -11.30 -21.04
CA THR A 396 -13.25 -10.88 -21.30
C THR A 396 -12.94 -9.65 -20.47
N VAL A 397 -11.82 -9.67 -19.76
CA VAL A 397 -11.33 -8.52 -18.97
C VAL A 397 -9.94 -8.11 -19.45
N LYS A 398 -9.65 -6.80 -19.43
CA LYS A 398 -8.30 -6.27 -19.62
C LYS A 398 -7.51 -6.46 -18.32
N VAL A 399 -6.27 -6.93 -18.43
CA VAL A 399 -5.41 -7.30 -17.30
C VAL A 399 -4.02 -6.72 -17.53
N LEU A 400 -3.50 -6.00 -16.54
CA LEU A 400 -2.08 -5.63 -16.48
C LEU A 400 -1.31 -6.77 -15.81
N VAL A 401 -0.40 -7.40 -16.53
CA VAL A 401 0.36 -8.56 -16.05
C VAL A 401 1.46 -8.12 -15.10
N GLU A 402 1.50 -8.70 -13.89
CA GLU A 402 2.51 -8.40 -12.86
C GLU A 402 3.73 -9.32 -12.96
N GLY A 403 3.54 -10.53 -13.49
CA GLY A 403 4.59 -11.54 -13.63
C GLY A 403 4.16 -12.88 -13.03
N PRO A 404 5.10 -13.69 -12.53
CA PRO A 404 4.81 -15.06 -12.10
C PRO A 404 3.96 -15.09 -10.82
N SER A 405 3.01 -16.02 -10.78
CA SER A 405 2.22 -16.30 -9.59
C SER A 405 3.10 -16.88 -8.47
N LYS A 406 2.89 -16.42 -7.23
CA LYS A 406 3.61 -16.93 -6.04
C LYS A 406 3.27 -18.37 -5.68
N ARG A 407 2.13 -18.88 -6.17
CA ARG A 407 1.72 -20.28 -6.07
C ARG A 407 1.74 -20.79 -7.49
N SER A 408 2.60 -21.76 -7.79
CA SER A 408 2.85 -22.28 -9.15
C SER A 408 2.14 -23.61 -9.42
N ASP A 409 1.30 -24.06 -8.49
CA ASP A 409 1.00 -25.48 -8.34
C ASP A 409 -0.20 -25.96 -9.18
N ARG A 410 -0.80 -25.09 -10.00
CA ARG A 410 -2.09 -25.38 -10.68
C ARG A 410 -2.03 -25.56 -12.19
N PHE A 411 -0.97 -25.07 -12.84
CA PHE A 411 -0.77 -25.35 -14.25
C PHE A 411 0.36 -26.37 -14.33
N GLN A 412 0.05 -27.58 -14.82
CA GLN A 412 1.10 -28.46 -15.34
C GLN A 412 1.89 -27.61 -16.34
N GLN A 413 3.22 -27.64 -16.22
CA GLN A 413 4.12 -26.94 -17.14
C GLN A 413 3.84 -27.45 -18.55
N VAL A 414 2.98 -26.73 -19.28
CA VAL A 414 2.96 -26.78 -20.74
C VAL A 414 4.26 -26.12 -21.16
N GLU A 415 5.04 -26.76 -22.03
CA GLU A 415 6.31 -26.21 -22.52
C GLU A 415 6.12 -24.74 -22.92
N ASP A 416 7.05 -23.89 -22.45
CA ASP A 416 7.10 -22.43 -22.66
C ASP A 416 6.05 -21.54 -21.98
N LEU A 417 5.11 -22.08 -21.19
CA LEU A 417 4.12 -21.27 -20.45
C LEU A 417 4.31 -21.32 -18.94
N GLN A 418 4.19 -20.16 -18.28
CA GLN A 418 4.19 -20.05 -16.82
C GLN A 418 2.82 -19.58 -16.30
N GLN A 419 2.53 -19.90 -15.05
CA GLN A 419 1.38 -19.32 -14.36
C GLN A 419 1.68 -17.86 -14.01
N LEU A 420 1.02 -16.95 -14.70
CA LEU A 420 1.12 -15.52 -14.48
C LEU A 420 -0.02 -15.02 -13.60
N VAL A 421 0.21 -13.88 -12.96
CA VAL A 421 -0.82 -13.09 -12.29
C VAL A 421 -0.79 -11.67 -12.82
N GLY A 422 -1.97 -11.10 -12.99
CA GLY A 422 -2.16 -9.68 -13.26
C GLY A 422 -3.35 -9.12 -12.52
N ARG A 423 -3.65 -7.84 -12.74
CA ARG A 423 -4.81 -7.17 -12.13
C ARG A 423 -5.67 -6.47 -13.16
N THR A 424 -6.98 -6.43 -12.91
CA THR A 424 -7.92 -5.59 -13.65
C THR A 424 -7.87 -4.13 -13.16
N ASP A 425 -8.58 -3.25 -13.88
CA ASP A 425 -8.86 -1.87 -13.51
C ASP A 425 -9.59 -1.76 -12.15
N THR A 426 -10.48 -2.71 -11.86
CA THR A 426 -11.22 -2.90 -10.60
C THR A 426 -10.43 -3.67 -9.53
N ASP A 427 -9.13 -3.86 -9.76
CA ASP A 427 -8.17 -4.48 -8.84
C ASP A 427 -8.44 -5.95 -8.50
N TRP A 428 -9.09 -6.69 -9.41
CA TRP A 428 -9.22 -8.14 -9.28
C TRP A 428 -7.94 -8.84 -9.71
N PRO A 429 -7.36 -9.73 -8.88
CA PRO A 429 -6.28 -10.61 -9.31
C PRO A 429 -6.82 -11.60 -10.36
N VAL A 430 -6.12 -11.71 -11.48
CA VAL A 430 -6.41 -12.66 -12.55
C VAL A 430 -5.21 -13.55 -12.75
N VAL A 431 -5.44 -14.87 -12.70
CA VAL A 431 -4.41 -15.89 -12.87
C VAL A 431 -4.66 -16.66 -14.17
N PHE A 432 -3.64 -16.76 -15.01
CA PHE A 432 -3.73 -17.38 -16.34
C PHE A 432 -2.35 -17.92 -16.75
N ALA A 433 -2.31 -18.79 -17.75
CA ALA A 433 -1.05 -19.28 -18.33
C ALA A 433 -0.57 -18.32 -19.43
N GLY A 434 0.72 -18.01 -19.46
CA GLY A 434 1.30 -17.14 -20.49
C GLY A 434 2.83 -17.08 -20.47
N PRO A 435 3.45 -16.56 -21.54
CA PRO A 435 4.88 -16.32 -21.60
C PRO A 435 5.31 -15.18 -20.67
N MET A 436 6.46 -15.33 -20.00
CA MET A 436 6.98 -14.35 -19.02
C MET A 436 7.19 -12.94 -19.59
N GLN A 437 7.38 -12.82 -20.90
CA GLN A 437 7.55 -11.58 -21.64
C GLN A 437 6.33 -10.66 -21.55
N LEU A 438 5.16 -11.19 -21.17
CA LEU A 438 3.94 -10.39 -20.95
C LEU A 438 4.00 -9.54 -19.68
N ALA A 439 4.93 -9.79 -18.76
CA ALA A 439 5.06 -8.99 -17.53
C ALA A 439 5.22 -7.49 -17.85
N GLY A 440 4.36 -6.66 -17.26
CA GLY A 440 4.27 -5.22 -17.52
C GLY A 440 3.42 -4.83 -18.73
N GLN A 441 2.84 -5.78 -19.45
CA GLN A 441 1.97 -5.55 -20.60
C GLN A 441 0.48 -5.73 -20.25
N PHE A 442 -0.39 -5.17 -21.08
CA PHE A 442 -1.81 -5.44 -21.03
C PHE A 442 -2.19 -6.62 -21.93
N VAL A 443 -3.02 -7.51 -21.40
CA VAL A 443 -3.62 -8.60 -22.15
C VAL A 443 -5.12 -8.64 -21.89
N HIS A 444 -5.86 -9.25 -22.80
CA HIS A 444 -7.25 -9.60 -22.57
C HIS A 444 -7.32 -11.06 -22.11
N VAL A 445 -8.09 -11.33 -21.06
CA VAL A 445 -8.25 -12.67 -20.50
C VAL A 445 -9.74 -13.01 -20.46
N ARG A 446 -10.12 -14.14 -21.05
CA ARG A 446 -11.48 -14.69 -20.92
C ARG A 446 -11.56 -15.45 -19.60
N ILE A 447 -12.39 -14.99 -18.68
CA ILE A 447 -12.53 -15.60 -17.36
C ILE A 447 -13.31 -16.91 -17.49
N ALA A 448 -12.69 -18.03 -17.14
CA ALA A 448 -13.28 -19.36 -17.14
C ALA A 448 -13.82 -19.75 -15.75
N LYS A 449 -13.18 -19.28 -14.68
CA LYS A 449 -13.55 -19.60 -13.31
C LYS A 449 -13.27 -18.43 -12.38
N ALA A 450 -14.10 -18.30 -11.35
CA ALA A 450 -13.89 -17.36 -10.28
C ALA A 450 -13.77 -18.07 -8.92
N SER A 451 -13.12 -17.38 -7.99
CA SER A 451 -13.14 -17.65 -6.56
C SER A 451 -13.40 -16.32 -5.86
N PRO A 452 -13.73 -16.30 -4.54
CA PRO A 452 -14.08 -15.06 -3.86
C PRO A 452 -13.06 -13.92 -4.05
N PHE A 453 -11.76 -14.22 -4.22
CA PHE A 453 -10.71 -13.19 -4.28
C PHE A 453 -9.79 -13.27 -5.50
N THR A 454 -10.07 -14.18 -6.44
CA THR A 454 -9.19 -14.41 -7.60
C THR A 454 -9.99 -14.95 -8.77
N LEU A 455 -9.75 -14.36 -9.95
CA LEU A 455 -10.29 -14.81 -11.23
C LEU A 455 -9.27 -15.70 -11.94
N PHE A 456 -9.75 -16.64 -12.74
CA PHE A 456 -8.94 -17.57 -13.50
C PHE A 456 -9.46 -17.63 -14.94
N GLY A 457 -8.56 -17.67 -15.89
CA GLY A 457 -8.93 -17.69 -17.30
C GLY A 457 -7.73 -17.90 -18.21
N ASP A 458 -7.98 -17.69 -19.50
CA ASP A 458 -7.03 -17.88 -20.57
C ASP A 458 -6.88 -16.61 -21.40
N ILE A 459 -5.67 -16.37 -21.93
CA ILE A 459 -5.42 -15.23 -22.80
C ILE A 459 -6.37 -15.31 -23.99
N TYR A 460 -7.06 -14.21 -24.24
CA TYR A 460 -7.96 -14.04 -25.36
C TYR A 460 -7.36 -12.99 -26.29
N ASP A 461 -6.95 -13.41 -27.48
CA ASP A 461 -6.60 -12.48 -28.55
C ASP A 461 -7.89 -12.13 -29.32
N PRO A 462 -8.43 -10.91 -29.19
CA PRO A 462 -9.50 -10.49 -30.07
C PRO A 462 -8.92 -10.40 -31.47
N LYS A 463 -9.10 -11.45 -32.29
CA LYS A 463 -8.90 -11.30 -33.73
C LYS A 463 -9.66 -10.04 -34.16
N PRO A 464 -9.07 -9.14 -34.95
CA PRO A 464 -9.85 -8.06 -35.54
C PRO A 464 -11.03 -8.72 -36.26
N ASP A 465 -12.24 -8.24 -35.99
CA ASP A 465 -13.43 -8.66 -36.71
C ASP A 465 -13.18 -8.39 -38.19
N PHE A 466 -12.74 -9.41 -38.93
CA PHE A 466 -12.90 -9.49 -40.36
C PHE A 466 -14.39 -9.75 -40.62
N LEU A 467 -15.23 -8.76 -40.32
CA LEU A 467 -16.52 -8.64 -40.96
C LEU A 467 -16.28 -7.93 -42.29
N GLY A 468 -15.90 -8.73 -43.26
CA GLY A 468 -16.25 -8.46 -44.65
C GLY A 468 -17.73 -8.78 -44.85
N ASN A 469 -18.50 -7.75 -45.19
CA ASN A 469 -19.39 -7.69 -46.36
C ASN A 469 -20.03 -6.31 -46.47
#